data_AF-X1JN41-F1
#
_entry.id   AF-X1JN41-F1
#
_cell.length_a   1.000
_cell.length_b   1.000
_cell.length_c   1.000
_cell.angle_alpha   90.00
_cell.angle_beta   90.00
_cell.angle_gamma   90.00
#
_symmetry.space_group_name_H-M   'P 1'
#
loop_
_entity.id
_entity.type
_entity.pdbx_description
1 polymer ?
#
loop_
_entity_poly.entity_id
_entity_poly.type
_entity_poly.pdbx_seq_one_letter_code
_entity_poly.pdbx_strand_id
1 'polypeptide(L)'
;AAIYGFAHGGFFALLSPLVAELFGLSSHGAIFGAVYFAGTIGGAIGAPLAGRIFDVTGSYQLAFLICAVVSSIALILALLLRLVGKERR
;
A
#
# COMPACT_ATOMS: atom_id res chain seq x y z
N ALA A 1 -1.41 -11.53 14.08
CA ALA A 1 -1.54 -10.19 14.68
C ALA A 1 -0.22 -9.41 14.64
N ALA A 2 0.87 -9.88 15.28
CA ALA A 2 2.14 -9.14 15.37
C ALA A 2 2.75 -8.78 14.00
N ILE A 3 2.85 -9.74 13.08
CA ILE A 3 3.44 -9.53 11.73
C ILE A 3 2.67 -8.47 10.94
N TYR A 4 1.33 -8.60 10.91
CA TYR A 4 0.46 -7.65 10.21
C TYR A 4 0.57 -6.25 10.83
N GLY A 5 0.51 -6.15 12.18
CA GLY A 5 0.62 -4.87 12.87
C GLY A 5 1.95 -4.17 12.62
N PHE A 6 3.06 -4.91 12.65
CA PHE A 6 4.38 -4.37 12.35
C PHE A 6 4.49 -3.92 10.88
N ALA A 7 4.07 -4.74 9.92
CA ALA A 7 4.12 -4.41 8.50
C ALA A 7 3.25 -3.18 8.17
N HIS A 8 2.02 -3.17 8.69
CA HIS A 8 1.08 -2.07 8.48
C HIS A 8 1.58 -0.79 9.15
N GLY A 9 2.00 -0.86 10.42
CA GLY A 9 2.56 0.30 11.14
C GLY A 9 3.82 0.86 10.47
N GLY A 10 4.73 -0.02 10.04
CA GLY A 10 5.93 0.34 9.29
C GLY A 10 5.61 1.01 7.96
N PHE A 11 4.64 0.49 7.20
CA PHE A 11 4.19 1.11 5.96
C PHE A 11 3.73 2.56 6.17
N PHE A 12 2.86 2.81 7.15
CA PHE A 12 2.37 4.17 7.41
C PHE A 12 3.46 5.10 7.97
N ALA A 13 4.39 4.58 8.77
CA ALA A 13 5.52 5.35 9.29
C ALA A 13 6.49 5.78 8.17
N LEU A 14 6.69 4.92 7.17
CA LEU A 14 7.63 5.15 6.06
C LEU A 14 7.03 5.91 4.88
N LEU A 15 5.71 5.92 4.70
CA LEU A 15 5.06 6.49 3.53
C LEU A 15 5.38 7.98 3.33
N SER A 16 5.31 8.78 4.41
CA SER A 16 5.62 10.22 4.35
C SER A 16 7.10 10.49 4.02
N PRO A 17 8.09 9.96 4.76
CA PRO A 17 9.50 10.20 4.40
C PRO A 17 9.86 9.65 3.01
N LEU A 18 9.26 8.53 2.58
CA LEU A 18 9.49 7.98 1.24
C LEU A 18 9.04 8.94 0.13
N VAL A 19 7.84 9.53 0.26
CA VAL A 19 7.35 10.53 -0.71
C VAL A 19 8.25 11.78 -0.70
N ALA A 20 8.72 12.20 0.47
CA ALA A 20 9.64 13.32 0.58
C ALA A 20 11.01 13.04 -0.07
N GLU A 21 11.54 11.82 0.04
CA GLU A 21 12.80 11.43 -0.61
C GLU A 21 12.66 11.31 -2.13
N LEU A 22 11.51 10.85 -2.64
CA LEU A 22 11.29 10.66 -4.08
C LEU A 22 10.96 11.96 -4.83
N PHE A 23 10.20 12.87 -4.20
CA PHE A 23 9.63 14.05 -4.86
C PHE A 23 10.07 15.39 -4.24
N GLY A 24 10.79 15.35 -3.12
CA GLY A 24 11.18 16.55 -2.36
C GLY A 24 10.01 17.16 -1.57
N LEU A 25 10.31 18.23 -0.84
CA LEU A 25 9.37 18.81 0.13
C LEU A 25 8.42 19.88 -0.45
N SER A 26 8.69 20.40 -1.66
CA SER A 26 7.97 21.57 -2.21
C SER A 26 6.48 21.33 -2.42
N SER A 27 6.08 20.12 -2.83
CA SER A 27 4.67 19.72 -3.04
C SER A 27 4.29 18.49 -2.22
N HIS A 28 4.98 18.26 -1.09
CA HIS A 28 4.86 17.03 -0.31
C HIS A 28 3.42 16.70 0.09
N GLY A 29 2.69 17.68 0.63
CA GLY A 29 1.32 17.47 1.10
C GLY A 29 0.36 17.08 -0.03
N ALA A 30 0.50 17.68 -1.21
CA ALA A 30 -0.34 17.36 -2.36
C ALA A 30 -0.06 15.95 -2.91
N ILE A 31 1.22 15.60 -3.05
CA ILE A 31 1.63 14.27 -3.55
C ILE A 31 1.28 13.19 -2.54
N PHE A 32 1.61 13.40 -1.26
CA PHE A 32 1.23 12.48 -0.19
C PHE A 32 -0.30 12.29 -0.12
N GLY A 33 -1.06 13.38 -0.21
CA GLY A 33 -2.52 13.34 -0.24
C GLY A 33 -3.06 12.52 -1.41
N ALA A 34 -2.50 12.69 -2.62
CA ALA A 34 -2.88 11.92 -3.79
C ALA A 34 -2.57 10.42 -3.63
N VAL A 35 -1.39 10.07 -3.11
CA VAL A 35 -1.00 8.68 -2.85
C VAL A 35 -1.91 8.05 -1.79
N TYR A 36 -2.19 8.78 -0.71
CA TYR A 36 -3.08 8.32 0.35
C TYR A 36 -4.52 8.11 -0.16
N PHE A 37 -5.01 9.03 -0.99
CA PHE A 37 -6.32 8.93 -1.63
C PHE A 37 -6.44 7.71 -2.55
N ALA A 38 -5.39 7.37 -3.30
CA ALA A 38 -5.38 6.12 -4.07
C ALA A 38 -5.50 4.89 -3.16
N GLY A 39 -4.84 4.91 -1.99
CA GLY A 39 -4.98 3.87 -0.97
C GLY A 39 -6.39 3.76 -0.38
N THR A 40 -7.07 4.88 -0.13
CA THR A 40 -8.44 4.86 0.41
C THR A 40 -9.45 4.32 -0.59
N ILE A 41 -9.28 4.57 -1.89
CA ILE A 41 -10.08 3.93 -2.95
C ILE A 41 -9.91 2.41 -2.87
N GLY A 42 -8.68 1.91 -2.70
CA GLY A 42 -8.41 0.49 -2.51
C GLY A 42 -9.15 -0.09 -1.32
N GLY A 43 -9.17 0.61 -0.18
CA GLY A 43 -9.93 0.20 1.01
C GLY A 43 -11.45 0.21 0.77
N ALA A 44 -11.96 1.26 0.11
CA ALA A 44 -13.38 1.43 -0.18
C ALA A 44 -13.92 0.35 -1.13
N ILE A 45 -13.10 -0.12 -2.08
CA ILE A 45 -13.47 -1.21 -3.00
C ILE A 45 -13.20 -2.58 -2.36
N GLY A 46 -12.09 -2.72 -1.63
CA GLY A 46 -11.65 -4.00 -1.06
C GLY A 46 -12.60 -4.57 -0.02
N ALA A 47 -13.13 -3.73 0.87
CA ALA A 47 -14.07 -4.17 1.92
C ALA A 47 -15.38 -4.76 1.36
N PRO A 48 -16.15 -4.08 0.49
CA PRO A 48 -17.36 -4.67 -0.09
C PRO A 48 -17.05 -5.85 -1.01
N LEU A 49 -15.91 -5.85 -1.72
CA LEU A 49 -15.51 -6.99 -2.55
C LEU A 49 -15.25 -8.24 -1.69
N ALA A 50 -14.52 -8.10 -0.59
CA ALA A 50 -14.27 -9.21 0.34
C ALA A 50 -15.57 -9.75 0.96
N GLY A 51 -16.50 -8.84 1.32
CA GLY A 51 -17.84 -9.22 1.78
C GLY A 51 -18.62 -10.01 0.72
N ARG A 52 -18.65 -9.53 -0.52
CA ARG A 52 -19.29 -10.24 -1.64
C ARG A 52 -18.68 -11.62 -1.91
N ILE A 53 -17.36 -11.75 -1.81
CA ILE A 53 -16.68 -13.04 -1.95
C ILE A 53 -17.17 -14.00 -0.86
N PHE A 54 -17.26 -13.53 0.38
CA PHE A 54 -17.78 -14.33 1.47
C PHE A 54 -19.24 -14.71 1.27
N ASP A 55 -20.10 -13.78 0.84
CA ASP A 55 -21.52 -14.05 0.60
C ASP A 55 -21.74 -15.15 -0.43
N VAL A 56 -20.90 -15.22 -1.47
CA VAL A 56 -21.03 -16.19 -2.56
C VAL A 56 -20.34 -17.53 -2.25
N THR A 57 -19.18 -17.49 -1.60
CA THR A 57 -18.34 -18.69 -1.40
C THR A 57 -18.43 -19.28 0.00
N GLY A 58 -18.96 -18.53 0.97
CA GLY A 58 -18.95 -18.87 2.39
C GLY A 58 -17.55 -18.83 3.04
N SER A 59 -16.51 -18.33 2.33
CA SER A 59 -15.12 -18.34 2.80
C SER A 59 -14.34 -17.10 2.38
N TYR A 60 -13.41 -16.66 3.24
CA TYR A 60 -12.48 -15.56 2.93
C TYR A 60 -11.21 -16.00 2.20
N GLN A 61 -11.02 -17.31 1.98
CA GLN A 61 -9.77 -17.83 1.40
C GLN A 61 -9.44 -17.19 0.05
N LEU A 62 -10.46 -17.01 -0.81
CA LEU A 62 -10.29 -16.36 -2.11
C LEU A 62 -9.93 -14.87 -1.96
N ALA A 63 -10.56 -14.16 -1.01
CA ALA A 63 -10.24 -12.77 -0.73
C ALA A 63 -8.79 -12.60 -0.24
N PHE A 64 -8.32 -13.48 0.66
CA PHE A 64 -6.93 -13.48 1.12
C PHE A 64 -5.94 -13.81 0.00
N LEU A 65 -6.28 -14.74 -0.90
CA LEU A 65 -5.44 -15.06 -2.04
C LEU A 65 -5.29 -13.85 -2.99
N ILE A 66 -6.38 -13.13 -3.27
CA ILE A 66 -6.34 -11.89 -4.04
C ILE A 66 -5.44 -10.87 -3.34
N CYS A 67 -5.62 -10.65 -2.03
CA CYS A 67 -4.78 -9.74 -1.27
C CYS A 67 -3.30 -10.13 -1.34
N ALA A 68 -2.98 -11.43 -1.26
CA ALA A 68 -1.61 -11.93 -1.37
C ALA A 68 -1.00 -11.62 -2.74
N VAL A 69 -1.73 -11.91 -3.84
CA VAL A 69 -1.27 -11.63 -5.20
C VAL A 69 -1.04 -10.13 -5.42
N VAL A 70 -2.00 -9.29 -5.02
CA VAL A 70 -1.88 -7.83 -5.15
C VAL A 70 -0.71 -7.30 -4.32
N SER A 71 -0.51 -7.82 -3.10
CA SER A 71 0.62 -7.45 -2.25
C SER A 71 1.97 -7.88 -2.84
N SER A 72 2.04 -9.06 -3.46
CA SER A 72 3.24 -9.51 -4.17
C SER A 72 3.57 -8.63 -5.37
N ILE A 73 2.56 -8.21 -6.16
CA ILE A 73 2.76 -7.27 -7.26
C ILE A 73 3.25 -5.93 -6.74
N ALA A 74 2.63 -5.40 -5.68
CA ALA A 74 3.05 -4.15 -5.05
C ALA A 74 4.50 -4.23 -4.54
N LEU A 75 4.90 -5.36 -3.95
CA LEU A 75 6.27 -5.60 -3.51
C LEU A 75 7.25 -5.60 -4.69
N ILE A 76 6.92 -6.28 -5.78
CA ILE A 76 7.77 -6.30 -6.99
C ILE A 76 7.91 -4.88 -7.55
N LEU A 77 6.82 -4.13 -7.66
CA LEU A 77 6.86 -2.74 -8.11
C LEU A 77 7.71 -1.86 -7.19
N ALA A 78 7.60 -2.03 -5.87
CA ALA A 78 8.39 -1.32 -4.88
C ALA A 78 9.89 -1.65 -4.97
N LEU A 79 10.25 -2.92 -5.25
CA LEU A 79 11.64 -3.32 -5.45
C LEU A 79 12.23 -2.80 -6.77
N LEU A 80 11.40 -2.66 -7.80
CA LEU A 80 11.79 -2.05 -9.08
C LEU A 80 11.90 -0.53 -8.98
N LEU A 81 11.21 0.08 -8.02
CA LEU A 81 11.29 1.50 -7.74
C LEU A 81 12.72 1.84 -7.28
N ARG A 82 13.55 2.32 -8.21
CA ARG A 82 14.84 2.89 -7.86
C ARG A 82 14.59 4.13 -7.01
N LEU A 83 15.05 4.09 -5.76
CA LEU A 83 15.20 5.26 -4.92
C LEU A 83 16.25 6.18 -5.58
N VAL A 84 15.79 7.13 -6.40
CA VAL A 84 16.57 8.23 -6.98
C VAL A 84 16.89 9.23 -5.86
N GLY A 85 17.70 8.79 -4.88
CA GLY A 85 18.04 9.61 -3.71
C GLY A 85 19.40 9.31 -3.10
N LYS A 86 20.09 8.23 -3.53
CA LYS A 86 21.37 7.84 -2.93
C LYS A 86 22.59 8.25 -3.77
N GLU A 87 22.64 9.51 -4.21
CA GLU A 87 23.85 10.07 -4.82
C GLU A 87 24.06 11.54 -4.42
N ARG A 88 24.19 11.79 -3.12
CA ARG A 88 24.92 12.93 -2.53
C ARG A 88 25.00 12.77 -1.00
N ARG A 89 25.95 11.96 -0.53
CA ARG A 89 26.66 12.25 0.72
C ARG A 89 28.12 12.40 0.38
#